data_AF-A0A3B7MGY1-F1
#
_entry.id   AF-A0A3B7MGY1-F1
#
_cell.length_a   1.000
_cell.length_b   1.000
_cell.length_c   1.000
_cell.angle_alpha   90.00
_cell.angle_beta   90.00
_cell.angle_gamma   90.00
#
_symmetry.space_group_name_H-M   'P 1'
#
loop_
_entity.id
_entity.type
_entity.pdbx_description
1 polymer ?
#
loop_
_entity_poly.entity_id
_entity_poly.type
_entity_poly.pdbx_seq_one_letter_code
_entity_poly.pdbx_strand_id
1 'polypeptide(L)'
;MVSKTAALQFLDELQGEYRRRGGVTPLGIRYRHHTRLPLPEEGYELMSKHFTANGYPVQEYEAYIGLIIAARDDYARYENHQNIWLLETLKNKLKKVFAFSKISFPDNVVLGTAQFGHFNAIATAPSRESDIKVIVMDDGLFTFLNGLAKIVSMVFDKRGEGNDGYSLSFDPADIDNNLKQNSFVHEKFIDLVATYFIKGHSMHAASFLPAYEHNAFASLLRDTAELFILAHEYGHIVHGHLAGNPEEEQAIADQFHVQTWEISWAKELQADTFACMLVMRHNHHLQDMEAALSFAGIRFLFAALEMLYIAKGSKPSLTHPSPRQRITRLVDSLYADTPDKELVDDMERFGMAITAVVHLLWEINVDTIEEQIRQATSA
;
A
#
# COMPACT_ATOMS: atom_id res chain seq x y z
N MET A 1 2.25 -22.12 23.24
CA MET A 1 2.43 -20.66 23.15
C MET A 1 3.66 -20.43 22.30
N VAL A 2 3.46 -19.97 21.06
CA VAL A 2 4.56 -19.80 20.12
C VAL A 2 5.13 -18.41 20.38
N SER A 3 6.45 -18.28 20.55
CA SER A 3 7.07 -17.01 20.91
C SER A 3 7.22 -16.08 19.71
N LYS A 4 7.36 -14.77 19.97
CA LYS A 4 7.69 -13.76 18.95
C LYS A 4 8.92 -14.17 18.14
N THR A 5 9.88 -14.84 18.76
CA THR A 5 11.07 -15.41 18.11
C THR A 5 10.72 -16.37 16.97
N ALA A 6 9.70 -17.22 17.14
CA ALA A 6 9.28 -18.14 16.08
C ALA A 6 8.60 -17.42 14.91
N ALA A 7 7.85 -16.36 15.18
CA ALA A 7 7.28 -15.50 14.13
C ALA A 7 8.37 -14.76 13.33
N LEU A 8 9.40 -14.25 14.01
CA LEU A 8 10.56 -13.65 13.36
C LEU A 8 11.36 -14.68 12.56
N GLN A 9 11.52 -15.90 13.08
CA GLN A 9 12.18 -16.98 12.35
C GLN A 9 11.41 -17.36 11.08
N PHE A 10 10.07 -17.44 11.16
CA PHE A 10 9.22 -17.67 10.00
C PHE A 10 9.42 -16.60 8.92
N LEU A 11 9.46 -15.32 9.29
CA LEU A 11 9.75 -14.23 8.36
C LEU A 11 11.19 -14.31 7.81
N ASP A 12 12.18 -14.64 8.63
CA ASP A 12 13.58 -14.85 8.22
C ASP A 12 13.67 -15.95 7.14
N GLU A 13 12.93 -17.04 7.30
CA GLU A 13 12.89 -18.15 6.35
C GLU A 13 12.20 -17.75 5.05
N LEU A 14 11.04 -17.09 5.13
CA LEU A 14 10.30 -16.55 3.99
C LEU A 14 11.14 -15.57 3.16
N GLN A 15 11.68 -14.53 3.81
CA GLN A 15 12.51 -13.51 3.16
C GLN A 15 13.84 -14.09 2.66
N GLY A 16 14.43 -15.01 3.42
CA GLY A 16 15.64 -15.71 3.04
C GLY A 16 15.45 -16.56 1.78
N GLU A 17 14.28 -17.17 1.62
CA GLU A 17 13.95 -17.96 0.44
C GLU A 17 13.84 -17.09 -0.82
N TYR A 18 13.17 -15.93 -0.72
CA TYR A 18 13.16 -14.95 -1.80
C TYR A 18 14.54 -14.46 -2.17
N ARG A 19 15.39 -14.15 -1.19
CA ARG A 19 16.77 -13.72 -1.47
C ARG A 19 17.59 -14.80 -2.17
N ARG A 20 17.40 -16.08 -1.81
CA ARG A 20 18.13 -17.21 -2.42
C ARG A 20 17.68 -17.49 -3.85
N ARG A 21 16.37 -17.45 -4.11
CA ARG A 21 15.78 -17.84 -5.41
C ARG A 21 15.56 -16.68 -6.37
N GLY A 22 15.63 -15.45 -5.87
CA GLY A 22 15.15 -14.25 -6.53
C GLY A 22 13.70 -13.93 -6.15
N GLY A 23 13.33 -12.65 -6.23
CA GLY A 23 11.94 -12.23 -6.10
C GLY A 23 11.10 -12.78 -7.25
N VAL A 24 9.79 -12.91 -7.04
CA VAL A 24 8.83 -13.30 -8.07
C VAL A 24 8.04 -12.07 -8.46
N THR A 25 8.04 -11.72 -9.74
CA THR A 25 7.24 -10.60 -10.23
C THR A 25 5.75 -10.99 -10.28
N PRO A 26 4.83 -10.02 -10.43
CA PRO A 26 3.41 -10.33 -10.65
C PRO A 26 3.14 -11.31 -11.81
N LEU A 27 4.05 -11.41 -12.78
CA LEU A 27 3.99 -12.33 -13.92
C LEU A 27 4.66 -13.70 -13.66
N GLY A 28 5.18 -13.93 -12.45
CA GLY A 28 5.90 -15.17 -12.13
C GLY A 28 7.37 -15.17 -12.58
N ILE A 29 7.91 -14.03 -13.03
CA ILE A 29 9.30 -13.94 -13.51
C ILE A 29 10.24 -13.90 -12.29
N ARG A 30 11.36 -14.62 -12.33
CA ARG A 30 12.36 -14.57 -11.25
C ARG A 30 13.44 -13.54 -11.54
N TYR A 31 13.84 -12.77 -10.53
CA TYR A 31 14.93 -11.81 -10.65
C TYR A 31 15.85 -11.82 -9.42
N ARG A 32 17.17 -11.64 -9.62
CA ARG A 32 18.13 -11.60 -8.50
C ARG A 32 18.14 -10.21 -7.86
N HIS A 33 17.77 -10.13 -6.59
CA HIS A 33 18.03 -8.94 -5.80
C HIS A 33 19.51 -8.84 -5.43
N HIS A 34 20.17 -7.81 -5.94
CA HIS A 34 21.48 -7.40 -5.49
C HIS A 34 21.32 -6.20 -4.56
N THR A 35 21.28 -6.42 -3.25
CA THR A 35 22.03 -5.65 -2.24
C THR A 35 21.51 -5.93 -0.82
N ARG A 36 22.45 -6.12 0.12
CA ARG A 36 22.24 -5.69 1.50
C ARG A 36 22.41 -4.17 1.48
N LEU A 37 21.38 -3.42 1.85
CA LEU A 37 21.62 -2.01 2.20
C LEU A 37 22.51 -2.01 3.45
N PRO A 38 23.59 -1.20 3.49
CA PRO A 38 24.41 -1.07 4.68
C PRO A 38 23.56 -0.62 5.87
N LEU A 39 24.00 -0.97 7.08
CA LEU A 39 23.26 -0.60 8.28
C LEU A 39 23.13 0.93 8.38
N PRO A 40 22.01 1.44 8.92
CA PRO A 40 21.80 2.88 9.06
C PRO A 40 22.95 3.59 9.78
N GLU A 41 23.59 2.94 10.75
CA GLU A 41 24.70 3.52 11.55
C GLU A 41 25.91 3.92 10.70
N GLU A 42 26.27 3.15 9.67
CA GLU A 42 27.40 3.45 8.77
C GLU A 42 27.07 4.59 7.78
N GLY A 43 25.80 4.71 7.39
CA GLY A 43 25.31 5.78 6.52
C GLY A 43 24.90 7.05 7.27
N TYR A 44 24.60 6.94 8.57
CA TYR A 44 24.00 7.99 9.37
C TYR A 44 24.91 9.21 9.51
N GLU A 45 26.17 9.00 9.88
CA GLU A 45 27.10 10.13 10.00
C GLU A 45 27.30 10.85 8.67
N LEU A 46 27.35 10.10 7.56
CA LEU A 46 27.54 10.66 6.23
C LEU A 46 26.30 11.47 5.79
N MET A 47 25.11 10.91 5.99
CA MET A 47 23.83 11.53 5.69
C MET A 47 23.54 12.73 6.60
N SER A 48 23.72 12.61 7.92
CA SER A 48 23.50 13.71 8.87
C SER A 48 24.42 14.90 8.57
N LYS A 49 25.70 14.65 8.25
CA LYS A 49 26.63 15.69 7.76
C LYS A 49 26.13 16.32 6.46
N HIS A 50 25.66 15.52 5.50
CA HIS A 50 25.11 16.03 4.24
C HIS A 50 23.85 16.88 4.46
N PHE A 51 22.91 16.44 5.28
CA PHE A 51 21.67 17.16 5.57
C PHE A 51 21.94 18.48 6.27
N THR A 52 22.80 18.46 7.30
CA THR A 52 23.25 19.66 8.01
C THR A 52 23.94 20.64 7.06
N ALA A 53 24.83 20.15 6.19
CA ALA A 53 25.56 20.99 5.24
C ALA A 53 24.66 21.66 4.19
N ASN A 54 23.48 21.08 3.91
CA ASN A 54 22.52 21.59 2.92
C ASN A 54 21.30 22.26 3.57
N GLY A 55 21.29 22.47 4.89
CA GLY A 55 20.20 23.14 5.60
C GLY A 55 18.90 22.34 5.67
N TYR A 56 18.95 21.02 5.43
CA TYR A 56 17.79 20.15 5.62
C TYR A 56 17.54 19.89 7.11
N PRO A 57 16.26 19.78 7.53
CA PRO A 57 15.92 19.50 8.93
C PRO A 57 16.44 18.12 9.32
N VAL A 58 17.44 18.09 10.20
CA VAL A 58 18.09 16.87 10.68
C VAL A 58 17.16 16.09 11.62
N GLN A 59 16.17 16.76 12.24
CA GLN A 59 15.27 16.15 13.23
C GLN A 59 14.41 15.02 12.64
N GLU A 60 13.91 15.17 11.41
CA GLU A 60 13.11 14.12 10.76
C GLU A 60 13.97 12.89 10.44
N TYR A 61 15.21 13.11 10.04
CA TYR A 61 16.17 12.03 9.79
C TYR A 61 16.61 11.35 11.08
N GLU A 62 16.84 12.10 12.15
CA GLU A 62 17.08 11.56 13.50
C GLU A 62 15.91 10.72 14.00
N ALA A 63 14.67 11.19 13.82
CA ALA A 63 13.48 10.44 14.17
C ALA A 63 13.35 9.14 13.36
N TYR A 64 13.64 9.19 12.05
CA TYR A 64 13.69 8.02 11.18
C TYR A 64 14.69 6.96 11.68
N ILE A 65 15.92 7.37 11.98
CA ILE A 65 16.99 6.47 12.43
C ILE A 65 16.70 5.94 13.83
N GLY A 66 16.26 6.79 14.75
CA GLY A 66 15.89 6.41 16.10
C GLY A 66 14.78 5.35 16.12
N LEU A 67 13.78 5.50 15.24
CA LEU A 67 12.70 4.51 15.09
C LEU A 67 13.25 3.15 14.62
N ILE A 68 14.11 3.15 13.59
CA ILE A 68 14.68 1.90 13.04
C ILE A 68 15.52 1.18 14.07
N ILE A 69 16.38 1.91 14.80
CA ILE A 69 17.23 1.31 15.83
C ILE A 69 16.37 0.72 16.95
N ALA A 70 15.36 1.46 17.43
CA ALA A 70 14.48 1.01 18.51
C ALA A 70 13.64 -0.22 18.12
N ALA A 71 13.25 -0.33 16.84
CA ALA A 71 12.41 -1.41 16.35
C ALA A 71 13.18 -2.62 15.80
N ARG A 72 14.50 -2.54 15.65
CA ARG A 72 15.29 -3.54 14.92
C ARG A 72 15.07 -4.99 15.35
N ASP A 73 15.01 -5.23 16.66
CA ASP A 73 14.84 -6.58 17.22
C ASP A 73 13.39 -7.10 17.13
N ASP A 74 12.48 -6.26 16.63
CA ASP A 74 11.07 -6.59 16.37
C ASP A 74 10.83 -7.06 14.92
N TYR A 75 11.86 -7.08 14.08
CA TYR A 75 11.77 -7.45 12.66
C TYR A 75 12.74 -8.56 12.28
N ALA A 76 12.41 -9.24 11.18
CA ALA A 76 13.29 -10.24 10.59
C ALA A 76 14.60 -9.62 10.10
N ARG A 77 15.67 -10.41 10.12
CA ARG A 77 17.04 -10.05 9.75
C ARG A 77 17.17 -9.54 8.32
N TYR A 78 16.28 -9.98 7.44
CA TYR A 78 16.27 -9.59 6.03
C TYR A 78 15.35 -8.41 5.75
N GLU A 79 14.64 -7.89 6.74
CA GLU A 79 13.84 -6.69 6.59
C GLU A 79 14.74 -5.47 6.32
N ASN A 80 14.35 -4.64 5.35
CA ASN A 80 15.11 -3.45 5.02
C ASN A 80 14.68 -2.26 5.89
N HIS A 81 15.57 -1.29 6.08
CA HIS A 81 15.32 -0.14 6.96
C HIS A 81 14.16 0.77 6.54
N GLN A 82 13.86 0.87 5.24
CA GLN A 82 12.75 1.66 4.71
C GLN A 82 11.42 0.98 5.05
N ASN A 83 11.37 -0.34 4.93
CA ASN A 83 10.23 -1.17 5.30
C ASN A 83 9.99 -1.15 6.81
N ILE A 84 11.05 -1.27 7.63
CA ILE A 84 10.92 -1.12 9.10
C ILE A 84 10.28 0.23 9.44
N TRP A 85 10.80 1.31 8.86
CA TRP A 85 10.25 2.65 9.10
C TRP A 85 8.79 2.77 8.65
N LEU A 86 8.45 2.28 7.46
CA LEU A 86 7.08 2.28 6.95
C LEU A 86 6.15 1.49 7.87
N LEU A 87 6.48 0.24 8.16
CA LEU A 87 5.66 -0.66 8.99
C LEU A 87 5.45 -0.12 10.40
N GLU A 88 6.50 0.40 11.04
CA GLU A 88 6.38 1.03 12.36
C GLU A 88 5.58 2.34 12.31
N THR A 89 5.74 3.14 11.25
CA THR A 89 4.94 4.36 11.08
C THR A 89 3.46 4.02 10.97
N LEU A 90 3.10 3.05 10.13
CA LEU A 90 1.72 2.60 9.96
C LEU A 90 1.16 1.97 11.25
N LYS A 91 1.93 1.10 11.91
CA LYS A 91 1.57 0.49 13.20
C LYS A 91 1.33 1.54 14.27
N ASN A 92 2.17 2.57 14.36
CA ASN A 92 2.01 3.67 15.32
C ASN A 92 0.78 4.53 15.01
N LYS A 93 0.51 4.81 13.72
CA LYS A 93 -0.74 5.47 13.30
C LYS A 93 -1.97 4.65 13.72
N LEU A 94 -1.94 3.32 13.51
CA LEU A 94 -3.00 2.42 13.96
C LEU A 94 -3.15 2.41 15.48
N LYS A 95 -2.07 2.25 16.25
CA LYS A 95 -2.12 2.28 17.73
C LYS A 95 -2.82 3.53 18.25
N LYS A 96 -2.52 4.70 17.68
CA LYS A 96 -3.17 5.97 18.04
C LYS A 96 -4.67 5.94 17.77
N VAL A 97 -5.11 5.50 16.59
CA VAL A 97 -6.54 5.47 16.26
C VAL A 97 -7.32 4.37 16.99
N PHE A 98 -6.69 3.23 17.29
CA PHE A 98 -7.27 2.21 18.17
C PHE A 98 -7.51 2.77 19.59
N ALA A 99 -6.49 3.43 20.16
CA ALA A 99 -6.62 4.07 21.46
C ALA A 99 -7.71 5.15 21.47
N PHE A 100 -7.73 6.02 20.46
CA PHE A 100 -8.77 7.04 20.29
C PHE A 100 -10.17 6.42 20.17
N SER A 101 -10.29 5.32 19.42
CA SER A 101 -11.54 4.58 19.22
C SER A 101 -11.94 3.71 20.42
N LYS A 102 -11.12 3.65 21.47
CA LYS A 102 -11.31 2.77 22.64
C LYS A 102 -11.41 1.28 22.26
N ILE A 103 -10.66 0.87 21.24
CA ILE A 103 -10.55 -0.51 20.78
C ILE A 103 -9.21 -1.06 21.25
N SER A 104 -9.18 -2.28 21.78
CA SER A 104 -7.92 -2.93 22.17
C SER A 104 -7.06 -3.18 20.95
N PHE A 105 -5.80 -2.75 20.98
CA PHE A 105 -4.84 -3.02 19.92
C PHE A 105 -4.31 -4.46 20.04
N PRO A 106 -4.34 -5.28 18.98
CA PRO A 106 -3.72 -6.61 18.99
C PRO A 106 -2.18 -6.51 19.00
N ASP A 107 -1.55 -6.55 20.18
CA ASP A 107 -0.08 -6.47 20.32
C ASP A 107 0.65 -7.78 19.96
N ASN A 108 -0.08 -8.89 19.81
CA ASN A 108 0.42 -10.20 19.40
C ASN A 108 0.55 -10.34 17.87
N VAL A 109 0.97 -9.27 17.20
CA VAL A 109 1.11 -9.21 15.75
C VAL A 109 2.54 -8.82 15.39
N VAL A 110 3.18 -9.64 14.56
CA VAL A 110 4.49 -9.36 13.97
C VAL A 110 4.29 -8.92 12.52
N LEU A 111 4.93 -7.83 12.13
CA LEU A 111 4.87 -7.30 10.77
C LEU A 111 6.15 -7.67 10.02
N GLY A 112 6.03 -7.88 8.72
CA GLY A 112 7.16 -8.01 7.82
C GLY A 112 6.77 -7.76 6.38
N THR A 113 7.75 -7.71 5.50
CA THR A 113 7.54 -7.64 4.06
C THR A 113 8.11 -8.85 3.34
N ALA A 114 7.57 -9.17 2.17
CA ALA A 114 8.15 -10.13 1.25
C ALA A 114 7.72 -9.82 -0.19
N GLN A 115 8.39 -10.42 -1.18
CA GLN A 115 8.10 -10.21 -2.60
C GLN A 115 7.42 -11.42 -3.18
N PHE A 116 6.11 -11.53 -2.98
CA PHE A 116 5.36 -12.69 -3.41
C PHE A 116 4.59 -12.46 -4.71
N GLY A 117 4.64 -11.24 -5.28
CA GLY A 117 4.00 -10.95 -6.57
C GLY A 117 2.47 -10.97 -6.47
N HIS A 118 1.96 -10.78 -5.24
CA HIS A 118 0.55 -10.59 -4.96
C HIS A 118 0.28 -9.10 -4.78
N PHE A 119 -0.93 -8.68 -5.11
CA PHE A 119 -1.33 -7.28 -5.00
C PHE A 119 -1.88 -6.93 -3.61
N ASN A 120 -1.62 -7.75 -2.59
CA ASN A 120 -2.21 -7.61 -1.26
C ASN A 120 -1.20 -7.93 -0.15
N ALA A 121 -1.57 -7.57 1.07
CA ALA A 121 -1.00 -8.12 2.28
C ALA A 121 -1.65 -9.47 2.64
N ILE A 122 -1.01 -10.24 3.51
CA ILE A 122 -1.53 -11.51 4.02
C ILE A 122 -1.32 -11.58 5.52
N ALA A 123 -2.40 -11.72 6.27
CA ALA A 123 -2.34 -12.16 7.66
C ALA A 123 -2.29 -13.69 7.76
N THR A 124 -1.25 -14.20 8.42
CA THR A 124 -1.02 -15.64 8.65
C THR A 124 -0.53 -15.93 10.08
N ALA A 125 -0.13 -17.17 10.35
CA ALA A 125 0.45 -17.59 11.62
C ALA A 125 1.64 -18.54 11.39
N PRO A 126 2.70 -18.50 12.23
CA PRO A 126 3.86 -19.38 12.09
C PRO A 126 3.51 -20.87 12.24
N SER A 127 2.44 -21.16 12.98
CA SER A 127 1.86 -22.50 13.11
C SER A 127 0.38 -22.40 13.47
N ARG A 128 -0.36 -23.50 13.30
CA ARG A 128 -1.80 -23.58 13.62
C ARG A 128 -2.13 -23.27 15.08
N GLU A 129 -1.20 -23.59 15.99
CA GLU A 129 -1.35 -23.39 17.44
C GLU A 129 -0.81 -22.03 17.91
N SER A 130 -0.31 -21.21 17.00
CA SER A 130 0.27 -19.91 17.35
C SER A 130 -0.82 -18.88 17.64
N ASP A 131 -0.71 -18.29 18.82
CA ASP A 131 -1.43 -17.09 19.24
C ASP A 131 -0.84 -15.81 18.62
N ILE A 132 0.35 -15.88 18.02
CA ILE A 132 0.97 -14.77 17.31
C ILE A 132 0.55 -14.79 15.85
N LYS A 133 0.08 -13.65 15.37
CA LYS A 133 -0.22 -13.44 13.95
C LYS A 133 0.94 -12.75 13.26
N VAL A 134 1.15 -13.09 12.01
CA VAL A 134 2.16 -12.46 11.15
C VAL A 134 1.41 -11.78 10.02
N ILE A 135 1.61 -10.49 9.83
CA ILE A 135 1.14 -9.79 8.63
C ILE A 135 2.35 -9.60 7.72
N VAL A 136 2.26 -10.16 6.52
CA VAL A 136 3.27 -10.00 5.47
C VAL A 136 2.73 -9.07 4.40
N MET A 137 3.38 -7.93 4.19
CA MET A 137 3.03 -6.98 3.14
C MET A 137 3.88 -7.25 1.89
N ASP A 138 3.31 -7.10 0.70
CA ASP A 138 4.10 -7.11 -0.53
C ASP A 138 4.91 -5.80 -0.63
N ASP A 139 6.25 -5.88 -0.66
CA ASP A 139 7.10 -4.68 -0.68
C ASP A 139 6.99 -3.86 -1.97
N GLY A 140 6.65 -4.55 -3.07
CA GLY A 140 6.51 -3.96 -4.38
C GLY A 140 5.28 -3.08 -4.44
N LEU A 141 4.20 -3.50 -3.78
CA LEU A 141 2.93 -2.78 -3.76
C LEU A 141 3.06 -1.37 -3.18
N PHE A 142 3.78 -1.18 -2.08
CA PHE A 142 3.90 0.16 -1.48
C PHE A 142 4.68 1.14 -2.35
N THR A 143 5.78 0.67 -2.95
CA THR A 143 6.55 1.51 -3.87
C THR A 143 5.78 1.80 -5.16
N PHE A 144 4.95 0.85 -5.61
CA PHE A 144 4.00 1.06 -6.70
C PHE A 144 2.96 2.13 -6.34
N LEU A 145 2.28 2.02 -5.18
CA LEU A 145 1.28 2.98 -4.74
C LEU A 145 1.87 4.38 -4.58
N ASN A 146 3.09 4.51 -4.04
CA ASN A 146 3.80 5.78 -3.96
C ASN A 146 4.09 6.38 -5.34
N GLY A 147 4.56 5.57 -6.30
CA GLY A 147 4.77 6.02 -7.69
C GLY A 147 3.47 6.47 -8.34
N LEU A 148 2.43 5.65 -8.24
CA LEU A 148 1.13 5.89 -8.85
C LEU A 148 0.44 7.12 -8.23
N ALA A 149 0.53 7.32 -6.92
CA ALA A 149 -0.05 8.47 -6.24
C ALA A 149 0.56 9.79 -6.77
N LYS A 150 1.88 9.82 -7.02
CA LYS A 150 2.54 10.96 -7.65
C LYS A 150 2.01 11.21 -9.07
N ILE A 151 1.90 10.16 -9.89
CA ILE A 151 1.39 10.26 -11.27
C ILE A 151 -0.04 10.79 -11.28
N VAL A 152 -0.91 10.17 -10.50
CA VAL A 152 -2.33 10.56 -10.37
C VAL A 152 -2.45 11.99 -9.88
N SER A 153 -1.65 12.40 -8.89
CA SER A 153 -1.71 13.78 -8.37
C SER A 153 -1.37 14.85 -9.43
N MET A 154 -0.49 14.54 -10.37
CA MET A 154 -0.06 15.46 -11.46
C MET A 154 -1.11 15.60 -12.56
N VAL A 155 -2.19 14.80 -12.53
CA VAL A 155 -3.31 14.89 -13.49
C VAL A 155 -4.29 16.00 -13.10
N PHE A 156 -4.33 16.43 -11.84
CA PHE A 156 -5.26 17.46 -11.38
C PHE A 156 -4.65 18.85 -11.52
N ASP A 157 -5.29 19.73 -12.30
CA ASP A 157 -4.80 21.08 -12.55
C ASP A 157 -4.85 21.98 -11.31
N LYS A 158 -3.89 22.87 -11.17
CA LYS A 158 -3.87 23.90 -10.12
C LYS A 158 -4.87 25.01 -10.44
N ARG A 159 -5.82 25.30 -9.54
CA ARG A 159 -6.80 26.39 -9.69
C ARG A 159 -6.43 27.71 -9.01
N GLY A 160 -5.23 27.82 -8.45
CA GLY A 160 -4.71 29.05 -7.85
C GLY A 160 -4.04 28.82 -6.50
N GLU A 161 -3.57 29.90 -5.90
CA GLU A 161 -3.01 29.96 -4.55
C GLU A 161 -4.00 30.76 -3.69
N GLY A 162 -4.68 30.09 -2.77
CA GLY A 162 -5.55 30.71 -1.77
C GLY A 162 -4.80 31.00 -0.48
N ASN A 163 -5.48 31.62 0.49
CA ASN A 163 -4.91 31.91 1.81
C ASN A 163 -4.47 30.64 2.57
N ASP A 164 -5.04 29.48 2.23
CA ASP A 164 -4.79 28.18 2.87
C ASP A 164 -3.94 27.23 1.99
N GLY A 165 -3.34 27.74 0.90
CA GLY A 165 -2.48 26.97 0.00
C GLY A 165 -3.06 26.75 -1.40
N TYR A 166 -2.63 25.67 -2.06
CA TYR A 166 -3.03 25.36 -3.44
C TYR A 166 -4.33 24.54 -3.49
N SER A 167 -5.21 24.85 -4.45
CA SER A 167 -6.39 24.04 -4.76
C SER A 167 -6.21 23.27 -6.08
N LEU A 168 -6.65 22.02 -6.11
CA LEU A 168 -6.66 21.17 -7.31
C LEU A 168 -8.06 21.16 -7.96
N SER A 169 -8.10 21.11 -9.29
CA SER A 169 -9.34 20.92 -10.06
C SER A 169 -9.67 19.45 -10.19
N PHE A 170 -10.88 19.08 -9.76
CA PHE A 170 -11.48 17.76 -10.00
C PHE A 170 -12.51 17.79 -11.13
N ASP A 171 -12.51 18.85 -11.94
CA ASP A 171 -13.40 18.97 -13.10
C ASP A 171 -13.01 17.95 -14.17
N PRO A 172 -13.94 17.11 -14.66
CA PRO A 172 -13.65 16.13 -15.70
C PRO A 172 -13.02 16.72 -16.97
N ALA A 173 -13.39 17.95 -17.35
CA ALA A 173 -12.84 18.61 -18.53
C ALA A 173 -11.36 19.01 -18.34
N ASP A 174 -11.01 19.49 -17.15
CA ASP A 174 -9.63 19.84 -16.80
C ASP A 174 -8.75 18.57 -16.76
N ILE A 175 -9.26 17.50 -16.15
CA ILE A 175 -8.60 16.18 -16.09
C ILE A 175 -8.33 15.64 -17.49
N ASP A 176 -9.34 15.62 -18.36
CA ASP A 176 -9.22 15.13 -19.74
C ASP A 176 -8.23 15.99 -20.55
N ASN A 177 -8.27 17.32 -20.38
CA ASN A 177 -7.34 18.21 -21.05
C ASN A 177 -5.89 18.00 -20.58
N ASN A 178 -5.65 17.88 -19.27
CA ASN A 178 -4.31 17.67 -18.75
C ASN A 178 -3.75 16.31 -19.16
N LEU A 179 -4.55 15.23 -19.13
CA LEU A 179 -4.15 13.92 -19.65
C LEU A 179 -3.70 14.01 -21.12
N LYS A 180 -4.46 14.70 -21.97
CA LYS A 180 -4.11 14.87 -23.40
C LYS A 180 -2.80 15.64 -23.63
N GLN A 181 -2.46 16.56 -22.74
CA GLN A 181 -1.32 17.47 -22.92
C GLN A 181 -0.07 17.03 -22.18
N ASN A 182 -0.21 16.20 -21.13
CA ASN A 182 0.87 15.88 -20.21
C ASN A 182 1.59 14.56 -20.56
N SER A 183 2.41 14.60 -21.61
CA SER A 183 3.22 13.44 -22.03
C SER A 183 4.12 12.86 -20.93
N PHE A 184 4.55 13.67 -19.97
CA PHE A 184 5.38 13.22 -18.85
C PHE A 184 4.63 12.26 -17.93
N VAL A 185 3.36 12.53 -17.62
CA VAL A 185 2.49 11.62 -16.84
C VAL A 185 2.37 10.25 -17.51
N HIS A 186 2.19 10.22 -18.84
CA HIS A 186 2.12 8.98 -19.61
C HIS A 186 3.43 8.19 -19.55
N GLU A 187 4.57 8.85 -19.79
CA GLU A 187 5.89 8.23 -19.72
C GLU A 187 6.13 7.57 -18.36
N LYS A 188 5.85 8.29 -17.26
CA LYS A 188 6.03 7.75 -15.91
C LYS A 188 5.04 6.65 -15.56
N PHE A 189 3.82 6.71 -16.08
CA PHE A 189 2.83 5.66 -15.88
C PHE A 189 3.25 4.36 -16.57
N ILE A 190 3.67 4.44 -17.84
CA ILE A 190 4.16 3.29 -18.59
C ILE A 190 5.37 2.67 -17.89
N ASP A 191 6.38 3.49 -17.54
CA ASP A 191 7.60 3.00 -16.88
C ASP A 191 7.29 2.34 -15.53
N LEU A 192 6.44 2.96 -14.71
CA LEU A 192 6.03 2.41 -13.42
C LEU A 192 5.36 1.04 -13.56
N VAL A 193 4.32 0.95 -14.40
CA VAL A 193 3.52 -0.27 -14.52
C VAL A 193 4.32 -1.38 -15.20
N ALA A 194 4.98 -1.09 -16.32
CA ALA A 194 5.81 -2.09 -17.01
C ALA A 194 6.94 -2.60 -16.09
N THR A 195 7.64 -1.69 -15.39
CA THR A 195 8.68 -2.09 -14.44
C THR A 195 8.12 -2.95 -13.32
N TYR A 196 6.96 -2.62 -12.76
CA TYR A 196 6.35 -3.42 -11.71
C TYR A 196 6.06 -4.86 -12.17
N PHE A 197 5.50 -5.05 -13.37
CA PHE A 197 5.24 -6.39 -13.91
C PHE A 197 6.50 -7.16 -14.34
N ILE A 198 7.49 -6.46 -14.91
CA ILE A 198 8.72 -7.07 -15.44
C ILE A 198 9.73 -7.39 -14.34
N LYS A 199 9.85 -6.52 -13.33
CA LYS A 199 10.88 -6.61 -12.28
C LYS A 199 10.30 -6.88 -10.89
N GLY A 200 8.98 -6.90 -10.72
CA GLY A 200 8.33 -7.20 -9.44
C GLY A 200 8.41 -6.10 -8.40
N HIS A 201 9.10 -5.00 -8.70
CA HIS A 201 9.33 -3.92 -7.76
C HIS A 201 9.49 -2.58 -8.49
N SER A 202 8.64 -1.62 -8.12
CA SER A 202 8.62 -0.28 -8.73
C SER A 202 9.84 0.59 -8.41
N MET A 203 10.72 0.17 -7.48
CA MET A 203 11.98 0.86 -7.20
C MET A 203 12.94 0.92 -8.39
N HIS A 204 12.72 0.05 -9.38
CA HIS A 204 13.52 0.04 -10.60
C HIS A 204 12.99 0.99 -11.68
N ALA A 205 11.84 1.63 -11.47
CA ALA A 205 11.33 2.68 -12.36
C ALA A 205 12.12 3.96 -12.13
N ALA A 206 12.13 4.86 -13.11
CA ALA A 206 12.81 6.14 -13.00
C ALA A 206 12.22 6.96 -11.85
N SER A 207 13.03 7.29 -10.85
CA SER A 207 12.61 8.15 -9.75
C SER A 207 12.30 9.56 -10.26
N PHE A 208 11.23 10.14 -9.73
CA PHE A 208 10.86 11.53 -9.98
C PHE A 208 10.16 12.12 -8.75
N LEU A 209 10.18 13.45 -8.68
CA LEU A 209 9.51 14.23 -7.66
C LEU A 209 8.45 15.10 -8.35
N PRO A 210 7.16 15.01 -7.97
CA PRO A 210 6.17 15.92 -8.49
C PRO A 210 6.45 17.35 -7.99
N ALA A 211 5.87 18.34 -8.67
CA ALA A 211 5.92 19.72 -8.17
C ALA A 211 5.30 19.82 -6.76
N TYR A 212 5.73 20.82 -5.99
CA TYR A 212 5.40 20.95 -4.56
C TYR A 212 3.88 20.91 -4.31
N GLU A 213 3.10 21.55 -5.18
CA GLU A 213 1.64 21.62 -5.15
C GLU A 213 0.95 20.25 -5.25
N HIS A 214 1.55 19.28 -5.93
CA HIS A 214 0.99 17.93 -6.07
C HIS A 214 1.48 16.99 -4.97
N ASN A 215 2.59 17.32 -4.30
CA ASN A 215 3.22 16.43 -3.33
C ASN A 215 2.35 16.17 -2.09
N ALA A 216 1.61 17.18 -1.63
CA ALA A 216 0.69 17.04 -0.51
C ALA A 216 -0.44 16.05 -0.86
N PHE A 217 -1.04 16.19 -2.05
CA PHE A 217 -2.10 15.29 -2.49
C PHE A 217 -1.59 13.88 -2.80
N ALA A 218 -0.42 13.73 -3.43
CA ALA A 218 0.23 12.44 -3.61
C ALA A 218 0.48 11.73 -2.27
N SER A 219 0.98 12.46 -1.28
CA SER A 219 1.24 11.93 0.07
C SER A 219 -0.05 11.49 0.75
N LEU A 220 -1.13 12.26 0.60
CA LEU A 220 -2.46 11.91 1.11
C LEU A 220 -2.98 10.61 0.52
N LEU A 221 -2.93 10.46 -0.81
CA LEU A 221 -3.39 9.25 -1.50
C LEU A 221 -2.59 8.03 -1.06
N ARG A 222 -1.25 8.15 -1.04
CA ARG A 222 -0.34 7.09 -0.58
C ARG A 222 -0.61 6.71 0.86
N ASP A 223 -0.50 7.65 1.80
CA ASP A 223 -0.58 7.38 3.24
C ASP A 223 -1.93 6.76 3.62
N THR A 224 -3.01 7.20 2.98
CA THR A 224 -4.35 6.65 3.19
C THR A 224 -4.43 5.21 2.67
N ALA A 225 -3.93 4.95 1.47
CA ALA A 225 -3.92 3.60 0.90
C ALA A 225 -3.08 2.64 1.73
N GLU A 226 -1.87 3.03 2.13
CA GLU A 226 -0.97 2.22 2.95
C GLU A 226 -1.57 1.89 4.32
N LEU A 227 -2.17 2.90 4.98
CA LEU A 227 -2.85 2.71 6.26
C LEU A 227 -4.07 1.81 6.13
N PHE A 228 -4.84 1.94 5.04
CA PHE A 228 -6.00 1.09 4.78
C PHE A 228 -5.60 -0.39 4.64
N ILE A 229 -4.55 -0.70 3.87
CA ILE A 229 -4.10 -2.10 3.71
C ILE A 229 -3.77 -2.71 5.07
N LEU A 230 -2.98 -2.00 5.91
CA LEU A 230 -2.65 -2.54 7.23
C LEU A 230 -3.89 -2.62 8.15
N ALA A 231 -4.76 -1.61 8.12
CA ALA A 231 -5.99 -1.60 8.92
C ALA A 231 -6.93 -2.76 8.54
N HIS A 232 -6.97 -3.14 7.27
CA HIS A 232 -7.75 -4.26 6.76
C HIS A 232 -7.27 -5.60 7.34
N GLU A 233 -5.96 -5.85 7.33
CA GLU A 233 -5.38 -7.05 7.95
C GLU A 233 -5.63 -7.10 9.47
N TYR A 234 -5.51 -5.97 10.16
CA TYR A 234 -5.92 -5.88 11.57
C TYR A 234 -7.42 -6.13 11.76
N GLY A 235 -8.26 -5.73 10.80
CA GLY A 235 -9.68 -6.02 10.77
C GLY A 235 -9.96 -7.52 10.80
N HIS A 236 -9.21 -8.33 10.03
CA HIS A 236 -9.30 -9.79 10.09
C HIS A 236 -8.91 -10.35 11.47
N ILE A 237 -7.88 -9.80 12.10
CA ILE A 237 -7.41 -10.25 13.41
C ILE A 237 -8.43 -9.90 14.51
N VAL A 238 -8.90 -8.65 14.55
CA VAL A 238 -9.83 -8.14 15.57
C VAL A 238 -11.16 -8.90 15.54
N HIS A 239 -11.67 -9.23 14.36
CA HIS A 239 -12.93 -9.96 14.21
C HIS A 239 -12.78 -11.48 14.29
N GLY A 240 -11.57 -11.99 14.55
CA GLY A 240 -11.31 -13.42 14.65
C GLY A 240 -11.54 -14.16 13.33
N HIS A 241 -11.37 -13.50 12.18
CA HIS A 241 -11.51 -14.13 10.86
C HIS A 241 -10.47 -15.24 10.63
N LEU A 242 -9.34 -15.15 11.35
CA LEU A 242 -8.24 -16.11 11.38
C LEU A 242 -8.32 -17.07 12.58
N ALA A 243 -9.49 -17.18 13.22
CA ALA A 243 -9.73 -18.17 14.27
C ALA A 243 -10.11 -19.52 13.64
N GLY A 244 -9.60 -20.60 14.22
CA GLY A 244 -9.83 -21.97 13.73
C GLY A 244 -8.66 -22.53 12.93
N ASN A 245 -8.85 -23.74 12.41
CA ASN A 245 -7.84 -24.39 11.59
C ASN A 245 -7.76 -23.68 10.24
N PRO A 246 -6.56 -23.32 9.77
CA PRO A 246 -6.39 -22.90 8.39
C PRO A 246 -6.86 -24.01 7.46
N GLU A 247 -7.56 -23.62 6.42
CA GLU A 247 -8.23 -24.55 5.52
C GLU A 247 -7.28 -25.04 4.42
N GLU A 248 -6.32 -24.18 4.03
CA GLU A 248 -5.38 -24.46 2.96
C GLU A 248 -3.94 -24.02 3.31
N GLU A 249 -2.99 -24.63 2.61
CA GLU A 249 -1.60 -24.20 2.57
C GLU A 249 -1.33 -23.56 1.21
N GLN A 250 -1.28 -22.23 1.17
CA GLN A 250 -0.97 -21.51 -0.06
C GLN A 250 0.55 -21.47 -0.25
N ALA A 251 1.02 -21.97 -1.39
CA ALA A 251 2.39 -21.74 -1.82
C ALA A 251 2.56 -20.25 -2.15
N ILE A 252 3.35 -19.54 -1.34
CA ILE A 252 3.70 -18.13 -1.55
C ILE A 252 5.05 -18.02 -2.28
N ALA A 253 5.88 -19.07 -2.16
CA ALA A 253 6.99 -19.37 -3.05
C ALA A 253 6.97 -20.88 -3.36
N ASP A 254 7.70 -21.35 -4.39
CA ASP A 254 7.67 -22.74 -4.89
C ASP A 254 7.82 -23.85 -3.83
N GLN A 255 8.29 -23.52 -2.62
CA GLN A 255 8.40 -24.44 -1.48
C GLN A 255 8.01 -23.82 -0.13
N PHE A 256 7.56 -22.56 -0.11
CA PHE A 256 7.15 -21.90 1.13
C PHE A 256 5.64 -21.80 1.17
N HIS A 257 5.05 -22.66 2.00
CA HIS A 257 3.63 -22.70 2.23
C HIS A 257 3.29 -21.84 3.44
N VAL A 258 2.33 -20.94 3.29
CA VAL A 258 1.73 -20.28 4.43
C VAL A 258 0.35 -20.84 4.67
N GLN A 259 -0.05 -20.84 5.93
CA GLN A 259 -1.42 -21.17 6.29
C GLN A 259 -2.32 -20.03 5.80
N THR A 260 -3.39 -20.38 5.08
CA THR A 260 -4.40 -19.43 4.63
C THR A 260 -5.78 -19.84 5.13
N TRP A 261 -6.64 -18.85 5.30
CA TRP A 261 -8.02 -19.04 5.75
C TRP A 261 -8.94 -18.71 4.58
N GLU A 262 -10.00 -19.49 4.38
CA GLU A 262 -11.08 -19.09 3.48
C GLU A 262 -11.81 -17.90 4.11
N ILE A 263 -11.68 -16.74 3.45
CA ILE A 263 -12.33 -15.52 3.88
C ILE A 263 -13.58 -15.34 3.03
N SER A 264 -14.75 -15.51 3.66
CA SER A 264 -16.01 -15.25 2.99
C SER A 264 -16.17 -13.76 2.68
N TRP A 265 -17.00 -13.44 1.69
CA TRP A 265 -17.35 -12.05 1.36
C TRP A 265 -17.80 -11.21 2.56
N ALA A 266 -18.55 -11.81 3.48
CA ALA A 266 -19.01 -11.11 4.67
C ALA A 266 -17.82 -10.72 5.58
N LYS A 267 -16.81 -11.59 5.70
CA LYS A 267 -15.59 -11.32 6.46
C LYS A 267 -14.70 -10.27 5.78
N GLU A 268 -14.54 -10.32 4.45
CA GLU A 268 -13.84 -9.28 3.66
C GLU A 268 -14.50 -7.92 3.85
N LEU A 269 -15.82 -7.83 3.68
CA LEU A 269 -16.56 -6.58 3.85
C LEU A 269 -16.47 -6.06 5.28
N GLN A 270 -16.52 -6.94 6.29
CA GLN A 270 -16.34 -6.55 7.68
C GLN A 270 -14.94 -5.97 7.95
N ALA A 271 -13.90 -6.55 7.36
CA ALA A 271 -12.54 -6.01 7.45
C ALA A 271 -12.40 -4.66 6.70
N ASP A 272 -13.02 -4.53 5.51
CA ASP A 272 -13.05 -3.28 4.74
C ASP A 272 -13.77 -2.14 5.48
N THR A 273 -14.96 -2.40 6.04
CA THR A 273 -15.71 -1.41 6.82
C THR A 273 -14.93 -0.99 8.05
N PHE A 274 -14.28 -1.93 8.74
CA PHE A 274 -13.43 -1.65 9.90
C PHE A 274 -12.21 -0.80 9.52
N ALA A 275 -11.51 -1.16 8.44
CA ALA A 275 -10.37 -0.42 7.92
C ALA A 275 -10.76 1.00 7.52
N CYS A 276 -11.85 1.14 6.77
CA CYS A 276 -12.42 2.42 6.36
C CYS A 276 -12.70 3.32 7.57
N MET A 277 -13.38 2.79 8.58
CA MET A 277 -13.67 3.52 9.83
C MET A 277 -12.38 3.99 10.52
N LEU A 278 -11.37 3.13 10.68
CA LEU A 278 -10.11 3.50 11.34
C LEU A 278 -9.34 4.55 10.54
N VAL A 279 -9.24 4.40 9.23
CA VAL A 279 -8.53 5.35 8.35
C VAL A 279 -9.24 6.71 8.35
N MET A 280 -10.56 6.73 8.22
CA MET A 280 -11.34 7.97 8.28
C MET A 280 -11.21 8.65 9.64
N ARG A 281 -11.24 7.92 10.75
CA ARG A 281 -11.01 8.50 12.09
C ARG A 281 -9.60 9.03 12.26
N HIS A 282 -8.59 8.33 11.77
CA HIS A 282 -7.21 8.79 11.81
C HIS A 282 -7.08 10.11 11.03
N ASN A 283 -7.53 10.13 9.78
CA ASN A 283 -7.39 11.29 8.92
C ASN A 283 -8.22 12.48 9.41
N HIS A 284 -9.48 12.26 9.79
CA HIS A 284 -10.35 13.35 10.25
C HIS A 284 -9.95 13.90 11.62
N HIS A 285 -9.73 13.03 12.62
CA HIS A 285 -9.53 13.50 14.00
C HIS A 285 -8.08 13.72 14.40
N LEU A 286 -7.12 13.09 13.72
CA LEU A 286 -5.70 13.22 14.06
C LEU A 286 -4.93 14.06 13.04
N GLN A 287 -5.48 14.29 11.85
CA GLN A 287 -4.84 15.06 10.78
C GLN A 287 -5.70 16.23 10.27
N ASP A 288 -6.88 16.47 10.87
CA ASP A 288 -7.81 17.55 10.48
C ASP A 288 -8.18 17.51 8.98
N MET A 289 -8.29 16.30 8.43
CA MET A 289 -8.59 16.08 7.02
C MET A 289 -10.10 15.96 6.78
N GLU A 290 -10.55 16.49 5.65
CA GLU A 290 -11.93 16.30 5.19
C GLU A 290 -12.22 14.83 4.85
N ALA A 291 -13.41 14.36 5.18
CA ALA A 291 -13.83 12.98 4.94
C ALA A 291 -13.76 12.59 3.45
N ALA A 292 -14.12 13.51 2.55
CA ALA A 292 -14.05 13.29 1.11
C ALA A 292 -12.63 13.02 0.62
N LEU A 293 -11.64 13.77 1.10
CA LEU A 293 -10.24 13.53 0.78
C LEU A 293 -9.73 12.21 1.39
N SER A 294 -10.10 11.91 2.64
CA SER A 294 -9.76 10.62 3.25
C SER A 294 -10.34 9.45 2.45
N PHE A 295 -11.55 9.57 1.91
CA PHE A 295 -12.14 8.50 1.10
C PHE A 295 -11.55 8.41 -0.31
N ALA A 296 -11.09 9.53 -0.87
CA ALA A 296 -10.39 9.57 -2.15
C ALA A 296 -9.13 8.68 -2.14
N GLY A 297 -8.38 8.64 -1.03
CA GLY A 297 -7.24 7.74 -0.88
C GLY A 297 -7.63 6.25 -0.79
N ILE A 298 -8.81 5.93 -0.25
CA ILE A 298 -9.34 4.55 -0.25
C ILE A 298 -9.76 4.15 -1.67
N ARG A 299 -10.47 5.02 -2.39
CA ARG A 299 -10.84 4.81 -3.80
C ARG A 299 -9.61 4.68 -4.71
N PHE A 300 -8.57 5.48 -4.47
CA PHE A 300 -7.27 5.35 -5.13
C PHE A 300 -6.70 3.94 -5.00
N LEU A 301 -6.66 3.39 -3.78
CA LEU A 301 -6.21 2.02 -3.54
C LEU A 301 -7.01 1.00 -4.36
N PHE A 302 -8.34 1.03 -4.26
CA PHE A 302 -9.17 0.06 -4.98
C PHE A 302 -9.06 0.18 -6.50
N ALA A 303 -8.91 1.39 -7.04
CA ALA A 303 -8.66 1.60 -8.46
C ALA A 303 -7.29 1.08 -8.90
N ALA A 304 -6.25 1.29 -8.09
CA ALA A 304 -4.91 0.76 -8.32
C ALA A 304 -4.89 -0.77 -8.31
N LEU A 305 -5.53 -1.39 -7.31
CA LEU A 305 -5.67 -2.84 -7.22
C LEU A 305 -6.47 -3.39 -8.40
N GLU A 306 -7.59 -2.77 -8.76
CA GLU A 306 -8.38 -3.21 -9.93
C GLU A 306 -7.53 -3.22 -11.20
N MET A 307 -6.79 -2.13 -11.46
CA MET A 307 -5.91 -2.03 -12.62
C MET A 307 -4.85 -3.14 -12.63
N LEU A 308 -4.20 -3.40 -11.50
CA LEU A 308 -3.22 -4.49 -11.38
C LEU A 308 -3.85 -5.88 -11.63
N TYR A 309 -5.05 -6.12 -11.09
CA TYR A 309 -5.78 -7.37 -11.32
C TYR A 309 -6.13 -7.57 -12.80
N ILE A 310 -6.61 -6.52 -13.48
CA ILE A 310 -6.92 -6.53 -14.91
C ILE A 310 -5.64 -6.80 -15.71
N ALA A 311 -4.57 -6.07 -15.43
CA ALA A 311 -3.28 -6.21 -16.11
C ALA A 311 -2.66 -7.61 -15.95
N LYS A 312 -2.87 -8.27 -14.80
CA LYS A 312 -2.46 -9.67 -14.57
C LYS A 312 -3.37 -10.69 -15.27
N GLY A 313 -4.50 -10.27 -15.83
CA GLY A 313 -5.53 -11.19 -16.35
C GLY A 313 -6.23 -11.99 -15.25
N SER A 314 -6.20 -11.51 -14.00
CA SER A 314 -6.81 -12.19 -12.86
C SER A 314 -8.33 -12.11 -12.95
N LYS A 315 -9.01 -13.23 -12.72
CA LYS A 315 -10.48 -13.28 -12.66
C LYS A 315 -10.94 -13.21 -11.20
N PRO A 316 -11.98 -12.42 -10.87
CA PRO A 316 -12.62 -12.47 -9.56
C PRO A 316 -13.14 -13.90 -9.30
N SER A 317 -13.10 -14.33 -8.04
CA SER A 317 -13.70 -15.60 -7.63
C SER A 317 -14.84 -15.36 -6.64
N LEU A 318 -15.64 -16.42 -6.38
CA LEU A 318 -16.69 -16.37 -5.37
C LEU A 318 -16.15 -16.16 -3.95
N THR A 319 -14.88 -16.52 -3.70
CA THR A 319 -14.19 -16.40 -2.41
C THR A 319 -13.25 -15.19 -2.34
N HIS A 320 -12.95 -14.56 -3.48
CA HIS A 320 -12.09 -13.37 -3.57
C HIS A 320 -12.75 -12.33 -4.48
N PRO A 321 -13.57 -11.41 -3.92
CA PRO A 321 -14.21 -10.36 -4.69
C PRO A 321 -13.20 -9.48 -5.40
N SER A 322 -13.60 -8.92 -6.55
CA SER A 322 -12.77 -7.91 -7.21
C SER A 322 -12.67 -6.64 -6.35
N PRO A 323 -11.57 -5.87 -6.49
CA PRO A 323 -11.46 -4.56 -5.84
C PRO A 323 -12.67 -3.65 -6.12
N ARG A 324 -13.21 -3.65 -7.35
CA ARG A 324 -14.43 -2.91 -7.71
C ARG A 324 -15.66 -3.37 -6.93
N GLN A 325 -15.86 -4.68 -6.78
CA GLN A 325 -16.98 -5.20 -6.00
C GLN A 325 -16.88 -4.80 -4.52
N ARG A 326 -15.67 -4.87 -3.95
CA ARG A 326 -15.41 -4.49 -2.55
C ARG A 326 -15.73 -3.02 -2.30
N ILE A 327 -15.22 -2.11 -3.14
CA ILE A 327 -15.47 -0.67 -2.95
C ILE A 327 -16.95 -0.30 -3.15
N THR A 328 -17.67 -0.93 -4.09
CA THR A 328 -19.12 -0.72 -4.24
C THR A 328 -19.85 -1.12 -2.96
N ARG A 329 -19.55 -2.28 -2.38
CA ARG A 329 -20.17 -2.72 -1.12
C ARG A 329 -19.81 -1.84 0.07
N LEU A 330 -18.57 -1.36 0.13
CA LEU A 330 -18.15 -0.44 1.16
C LEU A 330 -18.94 0.88 1.09
N VAL A 331 -19.17 1.40 -0.12
CA VAL A 331 -20.00 2.60 -0.35
C VAL A 331 -21.45 2.33 0.05
N ASP A 332 -22.02 1.18 -0.33
CA ASP A 332 -23.36 0.77 0.12
C ASP A 332 -23.46 0.76 1.65
N SER A 333 -22.43 0.25 2.35
CA SER A 333 -22.36 0.26 3.82
C SER A 333 -22.30 1.68 4.38
N LEU A 334 -21.51 2.57 3.77
CA LEU A 334 -21.45 3.97 4.19
C LEU A 334 -22.80 4.67 4.01
N TYR A 335 -23.50 4.42 2.90
CA TYR A 335 -24.88 4.89 2.70
C TYR A 335 -25.86 4.26 3.68
N ALA A 336 -25.65 3.04 4.16
CA ALA A 336 -26.52 2.47 5.19
C ALA A 336 -26.28 3.13 6.56
N ASP A 337 -25.01 3.30 6.94
CA ASP A 337 -24.60 3.59 8.31
C ASP A 337 -24.43 5.10 8.60
N THR A 338 -24.26 5.95 7.58
CA THR A 338 -24.04 7.40 7.74
C THR A 338 -25.35 8.16 7.63
N PRO A 339 -25.81 8.92 8.65
CA PRO A 339 -27.06 9.69 8.56
C PRO A 339 -27.03 10.78 7.49
N ASP A 340 -25.88 11.44 7.35
CA ASP A 340 -25.64 12.48 6.35
C ASP A 340 -25.29 11.84 4.99
N LYS A 341 -26.27 11.79 4.09
CA LYS A 341 -26.09 11.20 2.76
C LYS A 341 -25.34 12.12 1.81
N GLU A 342 -25.44 13.43 2.01
CA GLU A 342 -24.73 14.44 1.20
C GLU A 342 -23.23 14.32 1.41
N LEU A 343 -22.79 14.05 2.64
CA LEU A 343 -21.40 13.72 2.94
C LEU A 343 -20.90 12.50 2.15
N VAL A 344 -21.71 11.43 2.06
CA VAL A 344 -21.35 10.22 1.30
C VAL A 344 -21.33 10.51 -0.20
N ASP A 345 -22.28 11.31 -0.71
CA ASP A 345 -22.31 11.75 -2.10
C ASP A 345 -21.05 12.55 -2.47
N ASP A 346 -20.61 13.46 -1.59
CA ASP A 346 -19.37 14.20 -1.79
C ASP A 346 -18.14 13.28 -1.76
N MET A 347 -18.04 12.38 -0.77
CA MET A 347 -16.99 11.37 -0.72
C MET A 347 -16.92 10.54 -2.01
N GLU A 348 -18.07 10.10 -2.52
CA GLU A 348 -18.15 9.34 -3.76
C GLU A 348 -17.76 10.19 -4.97
N ARG A 349 -18.24 11.42 -5.09
CA ARG A 349 -17.91 12.31 -6.22
C ARG A 349 -16.39 12.51 -6.34
N PHE A 350 -15.71 12.84 -5.25
CA PHE A 350 -14.25 13.01 -5.24
C PHE A 350 -13.53 11.68 -5.52
N GLY A 351 -13.97 10.59 -4.89
CA GLY A 351 -13.40 9.26 -5.10
C GLY A 351 -13.56 8.73 -6.54
N MET A 352 -14.64 9.10 -7.23
CA MET A 352 -14.89 8.71 -8.61
C MET A 352 -13.98 9.44 -9.59
N ALA A 353 -13.64 10.71 -9.34
CA ALA A 353 -12.65 11.43 -10.15
C ALA A 353 -11.28 10.74 -10.11
N ILE A 354 -10.86 10.27 -8.93
CA ILE A 354 -9.61 9.52 -8.76
C ILE A 354 -9.65 8.17 -9.48
N THR A 355 -10.74 7.44 -9.32
CA THR A 355 -10.97 6.17 -10.04
C THR A 355 -10.86 6.38 -11.55
N ALA A 356 -11.53 7.42 -12.07
CA ALA A 356 -11.53 7.76 -13.49
C ALA A 356 -10.12 8.06 -14.01
N VAL A 357 -9.30 8.82 -13.27
CA VAL A 357 -7.92 9.11 -13.67
C VAL A 357 -7.10 7.82 -13.80
N VAL A 358 -7.17 6.91 -12.82
CA VAL A 358 -6.42 5.64 -12.87
C VAL A 358 -6.87 4.78 -14.06
N HIS A 359 -8.18 4.70 -14.32
CA HIS A 359 -8.72 3.95 -15.45
C HIS A 359 -8.34 4.55 -16.79
N LEU A 360 -8.45 5.87 -16.96
CA LEU A 360 -8.06 6.56 -18.19
C LEU A 360 -6.56 6.40 -18.48
N LEU A 361 -5.71 6.53 -17.46
CA LEU A 361 -4.28 6.27 -17.60
C LEU A 361 -4.02 4.84 -18.08
N TRP A 362 -4.71 3.85 -17.53
CA TRP A 362 -4.59 2.47 -18.01
C TRP A 362 -5.07 2.32 -19.45
N GLU A 363 -6.28 2.77 -19.76
CA GLU A 363 -6.90 2.64 -21.09
C GLU A 363 -6.07 3.29 -22.20
N ILE A 364 -5.47 4.46 -21.96
CA ILE A 364 -4.66 5.16 -22.95
C ILE A 364 -3.31 4.45 -23.19
N ASN A 365 -2.74 3.81 -22.17
CA ASN A 365 -1.36 3.33 -22.20
C ASN A 365 -1.21 1.80 -22.29
N VAL A 366 -2.30 1.03 -22.18
CA VAL A 366 -2.28 -0.45 -22.06
C VAL A 366 -1.51 -1.13 -23.19
N ASP A 367 -1.75 -0.75 -24.45
CA ASP A 367 -1.09 -1.38 -25.60
C ASP A 367 0.44 -1.25 -25.54
N THR A 368 0.93 -0.09 -25.09
CA THR A 368 2.37 0.16 -24.96
C THR A 368 2.96 -0.64 -23.80
N ILE A 369 2.24 -0.74 -22.68
CA ILE A 369 2.66 -1.52 -21.51
C ILE A 369 2.73 -3.01 -21.86
N GLU A 370 1.70 -3.54 -22.52
CA GLU A 370 1.66 -4.95 -22.95
C GLU A 370 2.79 -5.28 -23.92
N GLU A 371 3.11 -4.38 -24.86
CA GLU A 371 4.21 -4.57 -25.78
C GLU A 371 5.57 -4.60 -25.06
N GLN A 372 5.80 -3.71 -24.08
CA GLN A 372 7.03 -3.75 -23.27
C GLN A 372 7.15 -5.04 -22.45
N ILE A 373 6.05 -5.51 -21.86
CA ILE A 373 6.02 -6.77 -21.12
C ILE A 373 6.33 -7.95 -22.06
N ARG A 374 5.74 -7.97 -23.26
CA ARG A 374 5.98 -9.02 -24.27
C ARG A 374 7.44 -9.07 -24.73
N GLN A 375 8.03 -7.91 -24.97
CA GLN A 375 9.44 -7.80 -25.36
C GLN A 375 10.37 -8.29 -24.25
N ALA A 376 10.10 -7.91 -22.99
CA ALA A 376 10.91 -8.33 -21.85
C ALA A 376 10.77 -9.82 -21.52
N THR A 377 9.63 -10.46 -21.83
CA THR A 377 9.39 -11.89 -21.58
C THR A 377 9.84 -12.80 -22.71
N SER A 378 10.06 -12.26 -23.91
CA SER A 378 10.56 -13.01 -25.07
C SER A 378 12.09 -13.05 -25.17
N ALA A 379 12.79 -12.21 -24.41
CA ALA A 379 14.25 -12.12 -24.33
C ALA A 379 14.81 -13.03 -23.24
#